data_AF-A0A4S4CJ30-F1
#
_entry.id   AF-A0A4S4CJ30-F1
#
_cell.length_a   1.000
_cell.length_b   1.000
_cell.length_c   1.000
_cell.angle_alpha   90.00
_cell.angle_beta   90.00
_cell.angle_gamma   90.00
#
_symmetry.space_group_name_H-M   'P 1'
#
loop_
_entity.id
_entity.type
_entity.pdbx_description
1 polymer ?
#
loop_
_entity_poly.entity_id
_entity_poly.type
_entity_poly.pdbx_seq_one_letter_code
_entity_poly.pdbx_strand_id
1 'polypeptide(L)'
;MRRARPSVFAPLACAVGLTIGLAGCARTTDTFKPRITISNADGAASRAKSFVVDGYVLDDTGVTQITVDGTPIPILPGSRKLAHFQFKTLIQGSTGKYTIAAQDAAGNRSTLILPVTVDAEKPTITITRFEKAGNVIRVTGTATDNSRVVQMLVDGNQINITPGAKVDFYAETTGIWADLEAVDAAGNRTTLRAR
;
A
#
# COMPACT_ATOMS: atom_id res chain seq x y z
N MET A 1 8.99 -25.03 99.95
CA MET A 1 10.01 -24.82 98.88
C MET A 1 9.50 -25.42 97.58
N ARG A 2 9.82 -24.75 96.46
CA ARG A 2 9.62 -25.10 95.03
C ARG A 2 8.27 -24.78 94.38
N ARG A 3 8.41 -23.91 93.37
CA ARG A 3 7.45 -23.35 92.42
C ARG A 3 7.05 -24.37 91.35
N ALA A 4 5.88 -24.20 90.73
CA ALA A 4 5.70 -24.30 89.27
C ALA A 4 4.35 -23.68 88.82
N ARG A 5 4.40 -22.71 87.91
CA ARG A 5 3.34 -22.36 86.92
C ARG A 5 3.42 -23.39 85.77
N PRO A 6 2.43 -23.60 84.84
CA PRO A 6 1.52 -22.63 84.21
C PRO A 6 0.10 -23.18 83.93
N SER A 7 -0.84 -22.45 83.30
CA SER A 7 -1.18 -22.60 81.88
C SER A 7 -2.24 -21.57 81.47
N VAL A 8 -2.04 -20.95 80.32
CA VAL A 8 -2.91 -19.96 79.66
C VAL A 8 -3.84 -20.70 78.69
N PHE A 9 -5.13 -20.36 78.70
CA PHE A 9 -6.04 -20.55 77.56
C PHE A 9 -6.93 -19.31 77.45
N ALA A 10 -6.77 -18.57 76.36
CA ALA A 10 -7.66 -17.47 75.95
C ALA A 10 -8.53 -17.98 74.78
N PRO A 11 -9.84 -17.70 74.75
CA PRO A 11 -10.68 -18.11 73.64
C PRO A 11 -10.66 -17.09 72.49
N LEU A 12 -10.70 -17.69 71.31
CA LEU A 12 -11.04 -17.17 69.99
C LEU A 12 -12.18 -16.14 70.01
N ALA A 13 -11.97 -14.98 69.36
CA ALA A 13 -13.05 -14.11 68.90
C ALA A 13 -12.87 -13.86 67.40
N CYS A 14 -13.83 -14.36 66.62
CA CYS A 14 -14.01 -14.14 65.19
C CYS A 14 -14.21 -12.64 64.89
N ALA A 15 -13.35 -12.08 64.03
CA ALA A 15 -13.60 -10.80 63.38
C ALA A 15 -13.69 -11.04 61.87
N VAL A 16 -14.92 -11.16 61.36
CA VAL A 16 -15.23 -11.12 59.93
C VAL A 16 -15.38 -9.64 59.57
N GLY A 17 -14.31 -9.07 59.00
CA GLY A 17 -14.26 -7.70 58.49
C GLY A 17 -14.34 -7.69 56.97
N LEU A 18 -15.47 -7.17 56.47
CA LEU A 18 -15.88 -6.89 55.10
C LEU A 18 -14.73 -6.38 54.18
N THR A 19 -14.25 -7.23 53.27
CA THR A 19 -13.42 -6.82 52.14
C THR A 19 -14.31 -6.30 51.01
N ILE A 20 -14.42 -4.97 50.90
CA ILE A 20 -15.04 -4.31 49.74
C ILE A 20 -14.11 -4.55 48.55
N GLY A 21 -14.46 -5.53 47.71
CA GLY A 21 -13.79 -5.78 46.45
C GLY A 21 -13.95 -4.59 45.53
N LEU A 22 -12.90 -3.78 45.39
CA LEU A 22 -12.67 -3.01 44.18
C LEU A 22 -12.44 -4.01 43.04
N ALA A 23 -13.53 -4.57 42.51
CA ALA A 23 -13.54 -5.16 41.19
C ALA A 23 -13.36 -4.01 40.19
N GLY A 24 -12.12 -3.52 40.09
CA GLY A 24 -11.69 -2.70 38.98
C GLY A 24 -11.95 -3.54 37.74
N CYS A 25 -12.93 -3.15 36.94
CA CYS A 25 -13.08 -3.65 35.59
C CYS A 25 -11.77 -3.39 34.88
N ALA A 26 -10.91 -4.40 34.77
CA ALA A 26 -9.79 -4.40 33.87
C ALA A 26 -10.37 -4.40 32.44
N ARG A 27 -10.86 -3.24 31.99
CA ARG A 27 -11.05 -2.99 30.57
C ARG A 27 -9.66 -3.06 29.99
N THR A 28 -9.37 -4.15 29.29
CA THR A 28 -8.18 -4.24 28.46
C THR A 28 -8.26 -3.08 27.47
N THR A 29 -7.46 -2.04 27.69
CA THR A 29 -7.36 -0.92 26.77
C THR A 29 -6.79 -1.48 25.48
N ASP A 30 -7.60 -1.48 24.43
CA ASP A 30 -7.12 -1.82 23.09
C ASP A 30 -6.15 -0.73 22.62
N THR A 31 -4.98 -1.16 22.16
CA THR A 31 -3.90 -0.30 21.64
C THR A 31 -3.50 -0.67 20.22
N PHE A 32 -4.12 -1.69 19.62
CA PHE A 32 -3.89 -2.03 18.25
C PHE A 32 -4.49 -0.92 17.39
N LYS A 33 -3.67 -0.27 16.56
CA LYS A 33 -4.15 0.79 15.68
C LYS A 33 -4.52 0.19 14.32
N PRO A 34 -5.55 0.72 13.65
CA PRO A 34 -5.92 0.27 12.32
C PRO A 34 -4.75 0.36 11.34
N ARG A 35 -4.55 -0.65 10.49
CA ARG A 35 -3.51 -0.66 9.45
C ARG A 35 -4.14 -0.52 8.07
N ILE A 36 -3.83 0.57 7.37
CA ILE A 36 -4.36 0.88 6.04
C ILE A 36 -3.39 0.34 4.97
N THR A 37 -3.91 -0.32 3.94
CA THR A 37 -3.15 -0.81 2.79
C THR A 37 -3.90 -0.51 1.50
N ILE A 38 -3.19 -0.13 0.43
CA ILE A 38 -3.74 0.10 -0.91
C ILE A 38 -3.48 -1.15 -1.75
N SER A 39 -4.51 -1.65 -2.43
CA SER A 39 -4.44 -2.89 -3.20
C SER A 39 -4.07 -2.66 -4.67
N ASN A 40 -4.44 -1.52 -5.26
CA ASN A 40 -4.15 -1.24 -6.67
C ASN A 40 -2.87 -0.41 -6.82
N ALA A 41 -2.01 -0.81 -7.77
CA ALA A 41 -0.75 -0.12 -8.09
C ALA A 41 -0.95 1.27 -8.75
N ASP A 42 -2.14 1.52 -9.32
CA ASP A 42 -2.52 2.80 -9.94
C ASP A 42 -2.58 3.98 -8.94
N GLY A 43 -2.44 3.69 -7.65
CA GLY A 43 -2.52 4.66 -6.56
C GLY A 43 -1.33 5.62 -6.45
N ALA A 44 -0.28 5.48 -7.26
CA ALA A 44 0.88 6.39 -7.25
C ALA A 44 0.97 7.27 -8.51
N ALA A 45 0.65 6.72 -9.69
CA ALA A 45 0.64 7.42 -10.98
C ALA A 45 -0.47 6.85 -11.88
N SER A 46 -1.21 7.72 -12.56
CA SER A 46 -2.29 7.33 -13.46
C SER A 46 -2.34 8.22 -14.70
N ARG A 47 -2.79 7.68 -15.82
CA ARG A 47 -3.07 8.46 -17.04
C ARG A 47 -4.32 9.31 -16.90
N ALA A 48 -5.23 8.86 -16.04
CA ALA A 48 -6.53 9.47 -15.87
C ALA A 48 -6.54 10.37 -14.63
N LYS A 49 -7.22 11.51 -14.75
CA LYS A 49 -7.52 12.39 -13.61
C LYS A 49 -8.48 11.75 -12.59
N SER A 50 -9.13 10.66 -12.98
CA SER A 50 -10.08 9.94 -12.16
C SER A 50 -9.89 8.44 -12.33
N PHE A 51 -9.59 7.78 -11.21
CA PHE A 51 -9.42 6.35 -11.09
C PHE A 51 -9.98 5.89 -9.74
N VAL A 52 -10.13 4.58 -9.57
CA VAL A 52 -10.61 4.01 -8.32
C VAL A 52 -9.41 3.59 -7.47
N VAL A 53 -9.36 4.09 -6.25
CA VAL A 53 -8.46 3.56 -5.21
C VAL A 53 -9.21 2.49 -4.45
N ASP A 54 -8.59 1.33 -4.33
CA ASP A 54 -9.09 0.17 -3.61
C ASP A 54 -8.09 -0.22 -2.52
N GLY A 55 -8.57 -0.62 -1.35
CA GLY A 55 -7.69 -1.00 -0.26
C GLY A 55 -8.43 -1.59 0.95
N TYR A 56 -7.64 -1.94 1.96
CA TYR A 56 -8.13 -2.57 3.17
C TYR A 56 -7.63 -1.85 4.41
N VAL A 57 -8.42 -1.93 5.48
CA VAL A 57 -8.04 -1.55 6.83
C VAL A 57 -8.15 -2.78 7.74
N LEU A 58 -7.02 -3.19 8.32
CA LEU A 58 -6.94 -4.29 9.26
C LEU A 58 -6.97 -3.77 10.70
N ASP A 59 -7.84 -4.33 11.54
CA ASP A 59 -7.93 -4.04 12.96
C ASP A 59 -8.47 -5.26 13.75
N ASP A 60 -8.05 -5.46 15.00
CA ASP A 60 -8.41 -6.64 15.79
C ASP A 60 -9.75 -6.49 16.55
N THR A 61 -10.24 -5.27 16.81
CA THR A 61 -11.56 -4.97 17.37
C THR A 61 -12.58 -4.57 16.28
N GLY A 62 -12.07 -4.18 15.12
CA GLY A 62 -12.80 -3.95 13.89
C GLY A 62 -12.95 -2.46 13.58
N VAL A 63 -12.98 -2.15 12.28
CA VAL A 63 -13.00 -0.78 11.77
C VAL A 63 -14.42 -0.26 11.74
N THR A 64 -14.65 0.94 12.29
CA THR A 64 -15.96 1.57 12.38
C THR A 64 -16.13 2.77 11.46
N GLN A 65 -15.03 3.43 11.08
CA GLN A 65 -15.06 4.57 10.19
C GLN A 65 -13.82 4.61 9.30
N ILE A 66 -14.03 4.96 8.02
CA ILE A 66 -12.97 5.31 7.09
C ILE A 66 -13.34 6.67 6.48
N THR A 67 -12.37 7.59 6.40
CA THR A 67 -12.55 8.89 5.75
C THR A 67 -11.45 9.13 4.71
N VAL A 68 -11.80 9.91 3.68
CA VAL A 68 -10.88 10.43 2.67
C VAL A 68 -10.99 11.95 2.69
N ASP A 69 -9.88 12.62 2.99
CA ASP A 69 -9.82 14.08 3.19
C ASP A 69 -10.90 14.58 4.16
N GLY A 70 -11.13 13.81 5.23
CA GLY A 70 -12.13 14.10 6.26
C GLY A 70 -13.56 13.70 5.90
N THR A 71 -13.83 13.31 4.65
CA THR A 71 -15.17 12.87 4.21
C THR A 71 -15.35 11.37 4.45
N PRO A 72 -16.37 10.92 5.18
CA PRO A 72 -16.63 9.49 5.38
C PRO A 72 -16.92 8.75 4.07
N ILE A 73 -16.36 7.56 3.92
CA ILE A 73 -16.64 6.65 2.81
C ILE A 73 -17.27 5.34 3.32
N PRO A 74 -18.04 4.64 2.48
CA PRO A 74 -18.61 3.34 2.86
C PRO A 74 -17.53 2.30 3.15
N ILE A 75 -17.75 1.52 4.21
CA ILE A 75 -17.04 0.26 4.42
C ILE A 75 -17.78 -0.80 3.61
N LEU A 76 -17.10 -1.40 2.64
CA LEU A 76 -17.67 -2.39 1.75
C LEU A 76 -17.82 -3.74 2.45
N PRO A 77 -18.71 -4.63 1.95
CA PRO A 77 -18.87 -5.97 2.49
C PRO A 77 -17.54 -6.72 2.58
N GLY A 78 -17.24 -7.26 3.75
CA GLY A 78 -15.98 -7.95 4.06
C GLY A 78 -16.05 -8.57 5.45
N SER A 79 -14.89 -8.83 6.06
CA SER A 79 -14.85 -9.25 7.47
C SER A 79 -14.83 -8.03 8.38
N ARG A 80 -15.38 -8.15 9.60
CA ARG A 80 -15.35 -7.05 10.60
C ARG A 80 -13.93 -6.53 10.88
N LYS A 81 -12.93 -7.41 10.83
CA LYS A 81 -11.53 -7.11 11.13
C LYS A 81 -10.73 -6.63 9.93
N LEU A 82 -11.25 -6.85 8.71
CA LEU A 82 -10.60 -6.48 7.46
C LEU A 82 -11.63 -5.72 6.63
N ALA A 83 -11.70 -4.42 6.88
CA ALA A 83 -12.64 -3.52 6.23
C ALA A 83 -12.13 -3.14 4.84
N HIS A 84 -12.88 -3.53 3.81
CA HIS A 84 -12.61 -3.14 2.43
C HIS A 84 -13.16 -1.74 2.17
N PHE A 85 -12.42 -0.93 1.43
CA PHE A 85 -12.87 0.39 1.01
C PHE A 85 -12.51 0.68 -0.43
N GLN A 86 -13.32 1.50 -1.07
CA GLN A 86 -13.02 2.08 -2.37
C GLN A 86 -13.46 3.53 -2.43
N PHE A 87 -12.73 4.36 -3.16
CA PHE A 87 -13.17 5.70 -3.50
C PHE A 87 -12.66 6.10 -4.88
N LYS A 88 -13.39 7.01 -5.52
CA LYS A 88 -13.01 7.57 -6.82
C LYS A 88 -12.20 8.84 -6.63
N THR A 89 -11.05 8.92 -7.27
CA THR A 89 -10.22 10.11 -7.28
C THR A 89 -10.77 11.15 -8.26
N LEU A 90 -10.47 12.41 -7.98
CA LEU A 90 -10.67 13.54 -8.87
C LEU A 90 -9.52 14.53 -8.66
N ILE A 91 -8.51 14.43 -9.52
CA ILE A 91 -7.29 15.24 -9.44
C ILE A 91 -7.47 16.46 -10.35
N GLN A 92 -7.34 17.66 -9.79
CA GLN A 92 -7.52 18.90 -10.54
C GLN A 92 -6.29 19.25 -11.42
N GLY A 93 -5.09 18.80 -11.02
CA GLY A 93 -3.82 19.04 -11.72
C GLY A 93 -3.07 17.77 -12.15
N SER A 94 -1.74 17.88 -12.27
CA SER A 94 -0.83 16.76 -12.54
C SER A 94 -0.38 16.03 -11.27
N THR A 95 -0.64 16.60 -10.10
CA THR A 95 -0.32 16.00 -8.79
C THR A 95 -1.44 16.25 -7.79
N GLY A 96 -1.51 15.40 -6.78
CA GLY A 96 -2.46 15.49 -5.69
C GLY A 96 -2.07 14.56 -4.54
N LYS A 97 -2.88 14.59 -3.49
CA LYS A 97 -2.78 13.63 -2.39
C LYS A 97 -4.15 13.39 -1.80
N TYR A 98 -4.36 12.18 -1.27
CA TYR A 98 -5.51 11.82 -0.47
C TYR A 98 -5.07 11.46 0.94
N THR A 99 -5.76 12.01 1.94
CA THR A 99 -5.57 11.66 3.35
C THR A 99 -6.61 10.64 3.73
N ILE A 100 -6.20 9.37 3.82
CA ILE A 100 -7.07 8.27 4.23
C ILE A 100 -6.91 8.09 5.73
N ALA A 101 -7.98 8.19 6.50
CA ALA A 101 -7.97 7.94 7.94
C ALA A 101 -8.94 6.84 8.31
N ALA A 102 -8.58 6.04 9.31
CA ALA A 102 -9.43 4.97 9.83
C ALA A 102 -9.55 5.07 11.35
N GLN A 103 -10.70 4.65 11.87
CA GLN A 103 -10.99 4.51 13.29
C GLN A 103 -11.58 3.13 13.58
N ASP A 104 -11.11 2.48 14.64
CA ASP A 104 -11.64 1.20 15.13
C ASP A 104 -12.80 1.36 16.12
N ALA A 105 -13.27 0.25 16.70
CA ALA A 105 -14.34 0.22 17.69
C ALA A 105 -13.90 0.69 19.08
N ALA A 106 -12.60 0.65 19.40
CA ALA A 106 -12.02 1.14 20.64
C ALA A 106 -11.69 2.65 20.61
N GLY A 107 -11.75 3.26 19.42
CA GLY A 107 -11.46 4.66 19.17
C GLY A 107 -10.04 4.94 18.68
N ASN A 108 -9.17 3.93 18.49
CA ASN A 108 -7.84 4.19 17.95
C ASN A 108 -7.92 4.63 16.49
N ARG A 109 -6.92 5.41 16.07
CA ARG A 109 -6.88 6.05 14.74
C ARG A 109 -5.54 5.85 14.06
N SER A 110 -5.59 5.76 12.74
CA SER A 110 -4.43 5.82 11.85
C SER A 110 -4.74 6.64 10.60
N THR A 111 -3.66 7.11 9.96
CA THR A 111 -3.73 7.93 8.75
C THR A 111 -2.69 7.44 7.74
N LEU A 112 -3.07 7.38 6.48
CA LEU A 112 -2.21 7.14 5.31
C LEU A 112 -2.34 8.33 4.36
N ILE A 113 -1.21 8.89 3.95
CA ILE A 113 -1.17 9.90 2.88
C ILE A 113 -0.83 9.17 1.58
N LEU A 114 -1.77 9.18 0.64
CA LEU A 114 -1.60 8.61 -0.69
C LEU A 114 -1.24 9.72 -1.69
N PRO A 115 0.04 9.87 -2.09
CA PRO A 115 0.41 10.77 -3.17
C PRO A 115 -0.08 10.19 -4.50
N VAL A 116 -0.65 11.04 -5.35
CA VAL A 116 -1.14 10.66 -6.67
C VAL A 116 -0.60 11.61 -7.72
N THR A 117 -0.18 11.09 -8.87
CA THR A 117 0.19 11.90 -10.04
C THR A 117 -0.66 11.52 -11.25
N VAL A 118 -0.93 12.52 -12.08
CA VAL A 118 -1.55 12.35 -13.39
C VAL A 118 -0.50 12.61 -14.44
N ASP A 119 -0.20 11.57 -15.22
CA ASP A 119 0.78 11.63 -16.29
C ASP A 119 0.19 11.04 -17.58
N ALA A 120 -0.04 11.92 -18.54
CA ALA A 120 -0.58 11.58 -19.85
C ALA A 120 0.49 11.64 -20.96
N GLU A 121 1.72 11.99 -20.61
CA GLU A 121 2.84 12.01 -21.56
C GLU A 121 3.25 10.57 -21.87
N LYS A 122 3.64 10.30 -23.11
CA LYS A 122 4.10 8.97 -23.49
C LYS A 122 5.61 8.88 -23.39
N PRO A 123 6.18 7.70 -23.08
CA PRO A 123 7.63 7.53 -23.15
C PRO A 123 8.14 7.74 -24.58
N THR A 124 9.39 8.14 -24.72
CA THR A 124 10.08 8.28 -26.01
C THR A 124 11.13 7.19 -26.16
N ILE A 125 11.19 6.53 -27.32
CA ILE A 125 12.20 5.53 -27.65
C ILE A 125 13.18 6.13 -28.67
N THR A 126 14.47 6.10 -28.36
CA THR A 126 15.56 6.49 -29.28
C THR A 126 16.45 5.29 -29.55
N ILE A 127 16.58 4.91 -30.82
CA ILE A 127 17.49 3.84 -31.23
C ILE A 127 18.88 4.46 -31.46
N THR A 128 19.90 3.92 -30.78
CA THR A 128 21.29 4.35 -30.94
C THR A 128 22.05 3.47 -31.93
N ARG A 129 21.67 2.19 -32.04
CA ARG A 129 22.25 1.25 -33.00
C ARG A 129 21.23 0.22 -33.43
N PHE A 130 21.21 -0.08 -34.72
CA PHE A 130 20.47 -1.18 -35.31
C PHE A 130 21.41 -1.98 -36.20
N GLU A 131 21.49 -3.28 -35.98
CA GLU A 131 22.32 -4.17 -36.78
C GLU A 131 21.54 -5.41 -37.17
N LYS A 132 21.72 -5.84 -38.42
CA LYS A 132 21.11 -7.05 -38.95
C LYS A 132 22.16 -7.93 -39.60
N ALA A 133 22.28 -9.17 -39.12
CA ALA A 133 23.17 -10.19 -39.66
C ALA A 133 22.36 -11.46 -39.96
N GLY A 134 22.08 -11.70 -41.25
CA GLY A 134 21.16 -12.77 -41.65
C GLY A 134 19.75 -12.51 -41.08
N ASN A 135 19.26 -13.45 -40.28
CA ASN A 135 17.96 -13.33 -39.59
C ASN A 135 18.07 -12.72 -38.19
N VAL A 136 19.27 -12.44 -37.67
CA VAL A 136 19.46 -11.90 -36.32
C VAL A 136 19.48 -10.37 -36.38
N ILE A 137 18.74 -9.74 -35.47
CA ILE A 137 18.66 -8.29 -35.28
C ILE A 137 19.18 -7.95 -33.89
N ARG A 138 20.04 -6.93 -33.79
CA ARG A 138 20.49 -6.35 -32.53
C ARG A 138 20.10 -4.87 -32.50
N VAL A 139 19.44 -4.45 -31.44
CA VAL A 139 19.00 -3.06 -31.26
C VAL A 139 19.49 -2.57 -29.90
N THR A 140 20.16 -1.42 -29.90
CA THR A 140 20.42 -0.66 -28.69
C THR A 140 19.74 0.69 -28.76
N GLY A 141 19.37 1.22 -27.61
CA GLY A 141 18.75 2.52 -27.53
C GLY A 141 18.50 2.96 -26.10
N THR A 142 17.72 4.03 -26.01
CA THR A 142 17.26 4.59 -24.74
C THR A 142 15.75 4.77 -24.81
N ALA A 143 15.07 4.50 -23.70
CA ALA A 143 13.69 4.87 -23.47
C ALA A 143 13.66 5.93 -22.36
N THR A 144 12.94 7.02 -22.58
CA THR A 144 12.88 8.15 -21.64
C THR A 144 11.45 8.55 -21.38
N ASP A 145 11.16 8.99 -20.17
CA ASP A 145 9.84 9.46 -19.77
C ASP A 145 9.95 10.54 -18.70
N ASN A 146 8.95 11.42 -18.61
CA ASN A 146 8.90 12.50 -17.60
C ASN A 146 8.69 11.96 -16.18
N SER A 147 8.06 10.80 -16.01
CA SER A 147 7.86 10.12 -14.73
C SER A 147 8.87 8.99 -14.55
N ARG A 148 8.73 7.91 -15.31
CA ARG A 148 9.65 6.76 -15.34
C ARG A 148 9.17 5.71 -16.33
N VAL A 149 10.11 5.16 -17.09
CA VAL A 149 9.89 3.91 -17.83
C VAL A 149 9.95 2.74 -16.85
N VAL A 150 8.95 1.87 -16.87
CA VAL A 150 8.84 0.69 -15.98
C VAL A 150 8.86 -0.64 -16.73
N GLN A 151 8.56 -0.62 -18.03
CA GLN A 151 8.58 -1.82 -18.87
C GLN A 151 9.17 -1.49 -20.25
N MET A 152 9.96 -2.43 -20.78
CA MET A 152 10.40 -2.44 -22.17
C MET A 152 10.12 -3.82 -22.77
N LEU A 153 9.57 -3.86 -23.98
CA LEU A 153 9.31 -5.07 -24.73
C LEU A 153 9.96 -5.00 -26.11
N VAL A 154 10.38 -6.16 -26.61
CA VAL A 154 10.85 -6.37 -27.98
C VAL A 154 10.09 -7.55 -28.58
N ASP A 155 9.38 -7.29 -29.67
CA ASP A 155 8.48 -8.24 -30.34
C ASP A 155 7.49 -8.90 -29.37
N GLY A 156 6.96 -8.10 -28.44
CA GLY A 156 6.02 -8.53 -27.41
C GLY A 156 6.65 -9.25 -26.20
N ASN A 157 7.96 -9.49 -26.20
CA ASN A 157 8.67 -10.10 -25.08
C ASN A 157 9.29 -9.03 -24.17
N GLN A 158 8.99 -9.07 -22.88
CA GLN A 158 9.58 -8.14 -21.93
C GLN A 158 11.08 -8.41 -21.75
N ILE A 159 11.87 -7.33 -21.77
CA ILE A 159 13.29 -7.36 -21.44
C ILE A 159 13.53 -6.82 -20.03
N ASN A 160 14.61 -7.26 -19.40
CA ASN A 160 15.00 -6.78 -18.08
C ASN A 160 15.57 -5.37 -18.18
N ILE A 161 15.01 -4.47 -17.39
CA ILE A 161 15.48 -3.10 -17.23
C ILE A 161 15.47 -2.72 -15.76
N THR A 162 16.30 -1.75 -15.39
CA THR A 162 16.13 -1.03 -14.13
C THR A 162 15.19 0.14 -14.41
N PRO A 163 13.98 0.20 -13.82
CA PRO A 163 13.06 1.31 -14.06
C PRO A 163 13.66 2.68 -13.71
N GLY A 164 13.37 3.70 -14.52
CA GLY A 164 13.88 5.06 -14.32
C GLY A 164 13.39 6.04 -15.38
N ALA A 165 13.65 7.34 -15.19
CA ALA A 165 13.30 8.39 -16.15
C ALA A 165 14.04 8.22 -17.50
N LYS A 166 15.20 7.58 -17.48
CA LYS A 166 15.94 7.14 -18.66
C LYS A 166 16.43 5.72 -18.44
N VAL A 167 16.15 4.86 -19.41
CA VAL A 167 16.51 3.44 -19.39
C VAL A 167 17.26 3.14 -20.67
N ASP A 168 18.50 2.69 -20.55
CA ASP A 168 19.24 2.14 -21.68
C ASP A 168 18.80 0.69 -21.89
N PHE A 169 18.67 0.27 -23.15
CA PHE A 169 18.29 -1.09 -23.49
C PHE A 169 19.18 -1.69 -24.57
N TYR A 170 19.33 -3.01 -24.50
CA TYR A 170 19.86 -3.87 -25.55
C TYR A 170 18.87 -5.00 -25.76
N ALA A 171 18.62 -5.34 -27.02
CA ALA A 171 17.83 -6.50 -27.37
C ALA A 171 18.40 -7.20 -28.59
N GLU A 172 18.29 -8.53 -28.59
CA GLU A 172 18.53 -9.38 -29.74
C GLU A 172 17.23 -10.10 -30.06
N THR A 173 16.82 -10.04 -31.33
CA THR A 173 15.63 -10.72 -31.84
C THR A 173 15.91 -11.28 -33.22
N THR A 174 14.92 -11.91 -33.84
CA THR A 174 15.03 -12.44 -35.19
C THR A 174 13.95 -11.89 -36.11
N GLY A 175 14.27 -11.71 -37.39
CA GLY A 175 13.31 -11.28 -38.40
C GLY A 175 13.86 -10.21 -39.32
N ILE A 176 12.97 -9.32 -39.76
CA ILE A 176 13.28 -8.23 -40.69
C ILE A 176 13.34 -6.88 -39.98
N TRP A 177 12.57 -6.73 -38.90
CA TRP A 177 12.52 -5.56 -38.03
C TRP A 177 12.35 -6.02 -36.57
N ALA A 178 12.52 -5.11 -35.63
CA ALA A 178 12.18 -5.32 -34.22
C ALA A 178 11.11 -4.31 -33.79
N ASP A 179 10.00 -4.78 -33.23
CA ASP A 179 8.96 -3.93 -32.67
C ASP A 179 9.25 -3.68 -31.19
N LEU A 180 9.65 -2.45 -30.88
CA LEU A 180 9.94 -2.00 -29.54
C LEU A 180 8.68 -1.42 -28.90
N GLU A 181 8.48 -1.66 -27.61
CA GLU A 181 7.44 -1.01 -26.83
C GLU A 181 7.99 -0.56 -25.47
N ALA A 182 7.74 0.70 -25.11
CA ALA A 182 8.05 1.26 -23.80
C ALA A 182 6.75 1.57 -23.06
N VAL A 183 6.71 1.24 -21.77
CA VAL A 183 5.59 1.55 -20.87
C VAL A 183 6.11 2.32 -19.66
N ASP A 184 5.46 3.45 -19.35
CA ASP A 184 5.77 4.25 -18.15
C ASP A 184 4.99 3.80 -16.91
N ALA A 185 5.22 4.46 -15.76
CA ALA A 185 4.54 4.16 -14.50
C ALA A 185 3.05 4.49 -14.47
N ALA A 186 2.58 5.44 -15.29
CA ALA A 186 1.16 5.70 -15.45
C ALA A 186 0.50 4.69 -16.40
N GLY A 187 1.28 3.93 -17.16
CA GLY A 187 0.83 2.97 -18.15
C GLY A 187 0.67 3.56 -19.56
N ASN A 188 1.22 4.75 -19.86
CA ASN A 188 1.29 5.20 -21.25
C ASN A 188 2.31 4.37 -22.02
N ARG A 189 2.07 4.24 -23.32
CA ARG A 189 2.78 3.32 -24.21
C ARG A 189 3.25 4.03 -25.46
N THR A 190 4.48 3.71 -25.87
CA THR A 190 5.04 4.07 -27.17
C THR A 190 5.57 2.83 -27.85
N THR A 191 5.24 2.67 -29.12
CA THR A 191 5.77 1.61 -29.97
C THR A 191 6.66 2.21 -31.06
N LEU A 192 7.74 1.51 -31.39
CA LEU A 192 8.68 1.92 -32.43
C LEU A 192 9.20 0.70 -33.18
N ARG A 193 9.03 0.68 -34.51
CA ARG A 193 9.62 -0.34 -35.38
C ARG A 193 11.04 0.04 -35.78
N ALA A 194 12.02 -0.72 -35.30
CA ALA A 194 13.42 -0.59 -35.68
C ALA A 194 13.71 -1.38 -36.98
N ARG A 195 14.36 -0.73 -37.94
CA ARG A 195 14.72 -1.31 -39.25
C ARG A 195 15.92 -0.60 -39.86
#